data_AF-A0A8T5RXX2-F1
#
_entry.id   AF-A0A8T5RXX2-F1
#
_cell.length_a   1.000
_cell.length_b   1.000
_cell.length_c   1.000
_cell.angle_alpha   90.00
_cell.angle_beta   90.00
_cell.angle_gamma   90.00
#
_symmetry.space_group_name_H-M   'P 1'
#
loop_
_entity.id
_entity.type
_entity.pdbx_description
1 polymer ?
#
loop_
_entity_poly.entity_id
_entity_poly.type
_entity_poly.pdbx_seq_one_letter_code
_entity_poly.pdbx_strand_id
1 'polypeptide(L)'
;MPNLFELPREEISVVEKEGETAPKVLQTSQELGGKYKCQVCGFVYDPVKGDPDGGIAPGTPFAKISDDWHCPVCGATKNQFTKI
;
A
#
# COMPACT_ATOMS: atom_id res chain seq x y z
N MET A 1 35.75 -16.48 -42.45
CA MET A 1 34.29 -16.22 -42.41
C MET A 1 33.92 -16.00 -40.96
N PRO A 2 33.87 -14.74 -40.47
CA PRO A 2 33.60 -14.43 -39.07
C PRO A 2 32.10 -14.59 -38.78
N ASN A 3 31.74 -15.36 -37.75
CA ASN A 3 30.33 -15.55 -37.41
C ASN A 3 29.86 -14.44 -36.46
N LEU A 4 28.99 -13.58 -37.00
CA LEU A 4 28.44 -12.38 -36.40
C LEU A 4 27.33 -12.73 -35.40
N PHE A 5 27.68 -13.01 -34.14
CA PHE A 5 26.68 -13.05 -33.06
C PHE A 5 27.23 -12.53 -31.72
N GLU A 6 27.74 -11.31 -31.75
CA GLU A 6 27.63 -10.42 -30.60
C GLU A 6 26.15 -10.13 -30.33
N LEU A 7 25.70 -10.33 -29.10
CA LEU A 7 24.63 -9.52 -28.51
C LEU A 7 25.12 -9.04 -27.14
N PRO A 8 25.22 -7.71 -26.91
CA PRO A 8 25.82 -7.13 -25.72
C PRO A 8 24.92 -7.24 -24.48
N ARG A 9 25.48 -6.86 -23.33
CA ARG A 9 24.94 -7.06 -21.98
C ARG A 9 24.17 -5.82 -21.50
N GLU A 10 23.49 -5.13 -22.41
CA GLU A 10 22.79 -3.87 -22.19
C GLU A 10 21.63 -3.78 -23.23
N GLU A 11 20.39 -3.38 -22.94
CA GLU A 11 19.73 -2.86 -21.73
C GLU A 11 18.46 -3.66 -21.35
N ILE A 12 17.87 -3.38 -20.17
CA ILE A 12 16.42 -3.12 -20.03
C ILE A 12 16.17 -1.95 -19.07
N SER A 13 16.07 -0.74 -19.63
CA SER A 13 15.68 0.46 -18.90
C SER A 13 14.23 0.41 -18.43
N VAL A 14 13.98 -0.05 -17.19
CA VAL A 14 12.71 0.17 -16.49
C VAL A 14 12.75 1.46 -15.67
N VAL A 15 12.58 2.55 -16.42
CA VAL A 15 11.94 3.82 -16.07
C VAL A 15 11.84 4.20 -14.59
N GLU A 16 12.53 5.29 -14.25
CA GLU A 16 12.24 6.09 -13.06
C GLU A 16 10.76 6.48 -13.01
N LYS A 17 10.15 6.33 -11.83
CA LYS A 17 9.05 7.19 -11.38
C LYS A 17 9.33 7.63 -9.96
N GLU A 18 10.07 8.72 -9.85
CA GLU A 18 10.17 9.49 -8.62
C GLU A 18 8.76 9.85 -8.14
N GLY A 19 8.49 9.52 -6.88
CA GLY A 19 7.23 9.79 -6.20
C GLY A 19 7.38 10.86 -5.13
N GLU A 20 8.28 11.83 -5.32
CA GLU A 20 8.41 12.96 -4.42
C GLU A 20 7.19 13.88 -4.50
N THR A 21 6.29 13.73 -3.54
CA THR A 21 5.34 14.79 -3.16
C THR A 21 5.32 14.95 -1.65
N ALA A 22 6.09 15.95 -1.19
CA ALA A 22 5.94 16.62 0.10
C ALA A 22 5.75 18.12 -0.17
N PRO A 23 5.32 18.96 0.80
CA PRO A 23 4.75 18.67 2.11
C PRO A 23 3.39 19.39 2.38
N LYS A 24 2.55 18.85 3.27
CA LYS A 24 1.61 19.68 4.05
C LYS A 24 1.29 19.05 5.40
N VAL A 25 1.67 19.73 6.47
CA VAL A 25 1.42 19.31 7.86
C VAL A 25 -0.08 19.30 8.15
N LEU A 26 -0.59 18.16 8.67
CA LEU A 26 -1.58 18.07 9.77
C LEU A 26 -2.18 16.66 9.99
N GLN A 27 -1.97 15.68 9.10
CA GLN A 27 -2.45 14.29 9.32
C GLN A 27 -1.47 13.24 8.79
N THR A 28 -0.40 12.94 9.55
CA THR A 28 0.53 11.86 9.17
C THR A 28 -0.07 10.49 9.53
N SER A 29 -0.16 9.57 8.55
CA SER A 29 -0.70 8.21 8.79
C SER A 29 0.00 7.43 9.91
N GLN A 30 1.24 7.79 10.25
CA GLN A 30 2.02 7.19 11.33
C GLN A 30 1.48 7.57 12.73
N GLU A 31 0.89 8.77 12.87
CA GLU A 31 0.25 9.25 14.11
C GLU A 31 -1.12 8.58 14.31
N LEU A 32 -1.84 8.32 13.21
CA LEU A 32 -3.12 7.58 13.18
C LEU A 32 -2.94 6.05 13.25
N GLY A 33 -1.85 5.57 13.86
CA GLY A 33 -1.59 4.15 14.11
C GLY A 33 -0.75 3.43 13.07
N GLY A 34 -0.44 4.04 11.92
CA GLY A 34 0.33 3.44 10.82
C GLY A 34 -0.55 2.89 9.69
N LYS A 35 0.09 2.47 8.59
CA LYS A 35 -0.60 1.80 7.48
C LYS A 35 -0.66 0.29 7.77
N TYR A 36 -1.66 -0.39 7.26
CA TYR A 36 -1.90 -1.81 7.54
C TYR A 36 -2.07 -2.58 6.24
N LYS A 37 -1.22 -3.59 6.02
CA LYS A 37 -1.26 -4.45 4.82
C LYS A 37 -1.92 -5.79 5.12
N CYS A 38 -2.99 -6.10 4.39
CA CYS A 38 -3.61 -7.41 4.39
C CYS A 38 -2.60 -8.47 3.91
N GLN A 39 -2.37 -9.50 4.71
CA GLN A 39 -1.50 -10.63 4.40
C GLN A 39 -2.11 -11.56 3.33
N VAL A 40 -3.44 -11.54 3.15
CA VAL A 40 -4.16 -12.41 2.21
C VAL A 40 -4.12 -11.90 0.77
N CYS A 41 -4.44 -10.61 0.55
CA CYS A 41 -4.52 -10.02 -0.80
C CYS A 41 -3.50 -8.91 -1.07
N GLY A 42 -2.77 -8.44 -0.06
CA GLY A 42 -1.81 -7.34 -0.18
C GLY A 42 -2.40 -5.92 -0.15
N PHE A 43 -3.72 -5.75 0.02
CA PHE A 43 -4.38 -4.45 0.19
C PHE A 43 -3.77 -3.63 1.34
N VAL A 44 -3.52 -2.34 1.13
CA VAL A 44 -2.95 -1.43 2.14
C VAL A 44 -4.02 -0.46 2.61
N TYR A 45 -4.51 -0.67 3.83
CA TYR A 45 -5.34 0.28 4.56
C TYR A 45 -4.50 1.50 4.99
N ASP A 46 -5.00 2.70 4.70
CA ASP A 46 -4.35 3.97 5.00
C ASP A 46 -5.26 4.83 5.87
N PRO A 47 -4.98 5.02 7.18
CA PRO A 47 -5.95 5.61 8.11
C PRO A 47 -6.34 7.05 7.77
N VAL A 48 -5.52 7.78 7.00
CA VAL A 48 -5.85 9.12 6.50
C VAL A 48 -6.95 9.07 5.44
N LYS A 49 -6.92 8.06 4.55
CA LYS A 49 -7.96 7.84 3.53
C LYS A 49 -9.17 7.08 4.08
N GLY A 50 -8.97 6.33 5.16
CA GLY A 50 -9.98 5.38 5.65
C GLY A 50 -10.17 4.25 4.65
N ASP A 51 -11.38 3.72 4.61
CA ASP A 51 -11.81 2.69 3.66
C ASP A 51 -13.32 2.86 3.37
N PRO A 52 -13.72 3.75 2.45
CA PRO A 52 -15.12 4.06 2.20
C PRO A 52 -15.89 2.85 1.64
N ASP A 53 -15.23 1.93 0.93
CA ASP A 53 -15.81 0.68 0.44
C ASP A 53 -16.24 -0.25 1.60
N GLY A 54 -15.41 -0.37 2.64
CA GLY A 54 -15.73 -1.07 3.89
C GLY A 54 -16.43 -0.21 4.95
N GLY A 55 -16.95 0.97 4.60
CA GLY A 55 -17.71 1.84 5.50
C GLY A 55 -16.89 2.59 6.56
N ILE A 56 -15.56 2.67 6.41
CA ILE A 56 -14.66 3.34 7.36
C ILE A 56 -14.32 4.76 6.88
N ALA A 57 -14.69 5.75 7.69
CA ALA A 57 -14.43 7.16 7.37
C ALA A 57 -12.93 7.51 7.32
N PRO A 58 -12.51 8.46 6.45
CA PRO A 58 -11.15 9.00 6.45
C PRO A 58 -10.78 9.60 7.81
N GLY A 59 -9.51 9.45 8.20
CA GLY A 59 -9.03 9.83 9.53
C GLY A 59 -9.32 8.80 10.63
N THR A 60 -9.85 7.61 10.30
CA THR A 60 -10.06 6.54 11.28
C THR A 60 -8.77 5.72 11.47
N PRO A 61 -8.15 5.72 12.67
CA PRO A 61 -7.00 4.87 12.93
C PRO A 61 -7.43 3.39 12.99
N PHE A 62 -6.59 2.48 12.48
CA PHE A 62 -6.92 1.04 12.43
C PHE A 62 -7.30 0.46 13.80
N ALA A 63 -6.72 1.00 14.89
CA ALA A 63 -7.07 0.64 16.27
C ALA A 63 -8.54 0.91 16.64
N LYS A 64 -9.18 1.94 16.04
CA LYS A 64 -10.58 2.33 16.31
C LYS A 64 -11.60 1.57 15.45
N ILE A 65 -11.17 0.89 14.39
CA ILE A 65 -12.04 0.05 13.56
C ILE A 65 -12.54 -1.14 14.37
N SER A 66 -13.83 -1.48 14.29
CA SER A 66 -14.40 -2.69 14.89
C SER A 66 -13.73 -3.97 14.36
N ASP A 67 -13.73 -5.04 15.16
CA ASP A 67 -13.18 -6.33 14.73
C ASP A 67 -14.01 -6.98 13.59
N ASP A 68 -15.28 -6.59 13.49
CA ASP A 68 -16.23 -6.95 12.43
C ASP A 68 -15.93 -6.27 11.07
N TRP A 69 -14.90 -5.41 10.98
CA TRP A 69 -14.46 -4.91 9.68
C TRP A 69 -13.60 -5.96 8.96
N HIS A 70 -13.96 -6.18 7.71
CA HIS A 70 -13.32 -7.13 6.82
C HIS A 70 -12.72 -6.38 5.63
N CYS A 71 -11.61 -6.88 5.09
CA CYS A 71 -10.96 -6.31 3.92
C CYS A 71 -11.94 -6.25 2.73
N PRO A 72 -12.23 -5.09 2.13
CA PRO A 72 -13.19 -4.99 1.02
C PRO A 72 -12.77 -5.78 -0.22
N VAL A 73 -11.47 -6.05 -0.37
CA VAL A 73 -10.89 -6.79 -1.51
C VAL A 73 -11.06 -8.31 -1.39
N CYS A 74 -11.10 -8.87 -0.17
CA CYS A 74 -11.02 -10.33 0.03
C CYS A 74 -11.80 -10.91 1.21
N GLY A 75 -12.52 -10.09 1.98
CA GLY A 75 -13.28 -10.54 3.16
C GLY A 75 -12.42 -11.00 4.34
N ALA A 76 -11.09 -10.82 4.32
CA ALA A 76 -10.23 -11.19 5.43
C ALA A 76 -10.44 -10.28 6.65
N THR A 77 -10.54 -10.87 7.85
CA THR A 77 -10.72 -10.13 9.11
C THR A 77 -9.53 -9.23 9.46
N LYS A 78 -9.76 -8.30 10.37
CA LYS A 78 -8.76 -7.39 10.93
C LYS A 78 -7.45 -8.07 11.40
N ASN A 79 -7.51 -9.30 11.93
CA ASN A 79 -6.33 -10.07 12.34
C ASN A 79 -5.38 -10.43 11.19
N GLN A 80 -5.85 -10.44 9.94
CA GLN A 80 -5.02 -10.72 8.76
C GLN A 80 -4.27 -9.49 8.25
N PHE A 81 -4.26 -8.39 9.00
CA PHE A 81 -3.55 -7.16 8.65
C PHE A 81 -2.30 -6.97 9.51
N THR A 82 -1.15 -6.83 8.84
CA THR A 82 0.13 -6.48 9.45
C THR A 82 0.39 -4.99 9.30
N LYS A 83 0.81 -4.32 10.38
CA LYS A 83 1.29 -2.93 10.31
C LYS A 83 2.58 -2.84 9.49
N ILE A 84 2.66 -1.84 8.61
CA ILE A 84 3.85 -1.47 7.83
C ILE A 84 4.24 -0.01 8.05
#